data_AF-A0A1L5KZ09-F1
#
_entry.id   AF-A0A1L5KZ09-F1
#
_cell.length_a   1.000
_cell.length_b   1.000
_cell.length_c   1.000
_cell.angle_alpha   90.00
_cell.angle_beta   90.00
_cell.angle_gamma   90.00
#
_symmetry.space_group_name_H-M   'P 1'
#
loop_
_entity.id
_entity.type
_entity.pdbx_description
1 polymer ?
#
loop_
_entity_poly.entity_id
_entity_poly.type
_entity_poly.pdbx_seq_one_letter_code
_entity_poly.pdbx_strand_id
1 'polypeptide(L)' 'NDPYNLLAVDGPANQEKGSASAAYWLPTNADYRCDYVARQIGVKDKYQLTVTSQEKDAMLAVLHTCPGQAVPADE' A
#
# COMPACT_ATOMS: atom_id res chain seq x y z
N ASN A 1 1.90 12.62 -14.46
CA ASN A 1 2.10 11.85 -13.23
C ASN A 1 1.05 12.28 -12.21
N ASP A 2 0.38 11.31 -11.60
CA ASP A 2 -0.67 11.53 -10.59
C ASP A 2 -0.07 11.60 -9.18
N PRO A 3 -0.21 12.73 -8.46
CA PRO A 3 0.28 12.88 -7.08
C PRO A 3 -0.30 11.83 -6.12
N TYR A 4 -1.51 11.31 -6.39
CA TYR A 4 -2.13 10.27 -5.58
C TYR A 4 -1.40 8.92 -5.63
N ASN A 5 -0.56 8.69 -6.64
CA ASN A 5 0.30 7.51 -6.73
C ASN A 5 1.79 7.85 -6.53
N LEU A 6 2.10 8.98 -5.90
CA LEU A 6 3.47 9.38 -5.59
C LEU A 6 3.65 9.59 -4.09
N LEU A 7 4.83 9.20 -3.60
CA LEU A 7 5.26 9.39 -2.21
C LEU A 7 6.78 9.53 -2.19
N ALA A 8 7.30 10.58 -1.56
CA ALA A 8 8.73 10.71 -1.31
C ALA A 8 9.13 9.75 -0.18
N VAL A 9 10.11 8.88 -0.45
CA VAL A 9 10.54 7.83 0.47
C VAL A 9 12.06 7.68 0.42
N ASP A 10 12.60 6.88 1.34
CA ASP A 10 13.99 6.43 1.30
C ASP A 10 14.30 5.63 0.02
N GLY A 11 15.44 5.92 -0.59
CA GLY A 11 15.85 5.37 -1.88
C GLY A 11 16.05 3.84 -1.86
N PRO A 12 16.88 3.30 -0.95
CA PRO A 12 17.02 1.86 -0.73
C PRO A 12 15.68 1.15 -0.47
N ALA A 13 14.80 1.70 0.36
CA ALA A 13 13.48 1.10 0.59
C ALA A 13 12.65 1.00 -0.71
N ASN A 14 12.69 2.04 -1.56
CA ASN A 14 12.01 2.01 -2.86
C ASN A 14 12.64 0.98 -3.82
N GLN A 15 13.97 0.81 -3.78
CA GLN A 15 14.67 -0.19 -4.59
C GLN A 15 14.35 -1.62 -4.14
N GLU A 16 14.32 -1.86 -2.82
CA GLU A 16 13.94 -3.15 -2.24
C GLU A 16 12.51 -3.53 -2.60
N LYS A 17 11.58 -2.57 -2.52
CA LYS A 17 10.20 -2.77 -2.95
C LYS A 17 10.13 -3.15 -4.43
N GLY A 18 10.77 -2.37 -5.30
CA GLY A 18 10.62 -2.50 -6.76
C GLY A 18 9.15 -2.57 -7.20
N SER A 19 8.82 -3.59 -8.00
CA SER A 19 7.46 -3.89 -8.47
C SER A 19 6.69 -4.87 -7.58
N ALA A 20 7.21 -5.20 -6.38
CA ALA A 20 6.54 -6.10 -5.45
C ALA A 20 5.19 -5.54 -5.01
N SER A 21 4.22 -6.44 -4.88
CA SER A 21 2.92 -6.20 -4.25
C SER A 21 3.02 -6.29 -2.73
N ALA A 22 1.95 -5.93 -2.02
CA ALA A 22 1.88 -6.04 -0.57
C ALA A 22 2.04 -7.48 -0.03
N ALA A 23 1.91 -8.50 -0.90
CA ALA A 23 2.18 -9.90 -0.53
C ALA A 23 3.66 -10.21 -0.33
N TYR A 24 4.54 -9.50 -1.05
CA TYR A 24 5.97 -9.82 -1.10
C TYR A 24 6.83 -8.79 -0.41
N TRP A 25 6.34 -7.56 -0.24
CA TRP A 25 7.06 -6.50 0.43
C TRP A 25 6.11 -5.57 1.19
N LEU A 26 6.48 -5.26 2.43
CA LEU A 26 5.88 -4.23 3.27
C LEU A 26 7.01 -3.37 3.86
N PRO A 27 6.76 -2.08 4.14
CA PRO A 27 7.74 -1.24 4.82
C PRO A 27 8.24 -1.87 6.11
N THR A 28 9.54 -1.74 6.39
CA THR A 28 10.15 -2.17 7.66
C THR A 28 9.63 -1.36 8.85
N ASN A 29 9.27 -0.10 8.62
CA ASN A 29 8.51 0.71 9.58
C ASN A 29 7.09 0.13 9.74
N ALA A 30 6.88 -0.61 10.82
CA ALA A 30 5.60 -1.26 11.09
C ALA A 30 4.44 -0.28 11.29
N ASP A 31 4.71 0.88 11.91
CA ASP A 31 3.70 1.90 12.22
C ASP A 31 3.08 2.50 10.94
N TYR A 32 3.82 2.48 9.82
CA TYR A 32 3.37 3.03 8.54
C TYR A 32 2.64 2.01 7.64
N ARG A 33 2.57 0.73 8.03
CA ARG A 33 2.03 -0.33 7.14
C ARG A 33 0.56 -0.13 6.80
N CYS A 34 -0.22 0.39 7.75
CA CYS A 34 -1.65 0.64 7.54
C CYS A 34 -1.89 1.74 6.51
N ASP A 35 -1.21 2.88 6.64
CA ASP A 35 -1.28 3.96 5.66
C ASP A 35 -0.78 3.51 4.28
N TYR A 36 0.31 2.74 4.25
CA TYR A 36 0.85 2.18 3.01
C TYR A 36 -0.18 1.28 2.30
N VAL A 37 -0.77 0.32 3.01
CA VAL A 37 -1.79 -0.60 2.45
C VAL A 37 -3.04 0.17 2.02
N ALA A 38 -3.52 1.11 2.83
CA ALA A 38 -4.69 1.92 2.51
C ALA A 38 -4.49 2.75 1.24
N ARG A 39 -3.30 3.34 1.05
CA ARG A 39 -2.95 4.05 -0.18
C ARG A 39 -2.84 3.12 -1.39
N GLN A 40 -2.26 1.93 -1.24
CA GLN A 40 -2.24 0.93 -2.32
C GLN A 40 -3.65 0.53 -2.76
N ILE A 41 -4.56 0.32 -1.81
CA ILE A 41 -5.97 0.01 -2.10
C ILE A 41 -6.60 1.17 -2.87
N GLY A 42 -6.45 2.40 -2.38
CA GLY A 42 -7.01 3.58 -3.04
C GLY A 42 -6.49 3.77 -4.46
N VAL A 43 -5.19 3.59 -4.69
CA VAL A 43 -4.61 3.66 -6.05
C VAL A 43 -5.20 2.58 -6.94
N LYS A 44 -5.28 1.34 -6.46
CA LYS A 44 -5.84 0.23 -7.26
C LYS A 44 -7.32 0.45 -7.56
N ASP A 45 -8.08 0.99 -6.62
CA ASP A 45 -9.48 1.35 -6.83
C ASP A 45 -9.64 2.48 -7.86
N LYS A 46 -8.93 3.60 -7.70
CA LYS A 46 -8.94 4.73 -8.64
C LYS A 46 -8.70 4.30 -10.09
N TYR A 47 -7.74 3.38 -10.28
CA TYR A 47 -7.34 2.91 -11.60
C TYR A 47 -7.99 1.60 -12.03
N GLN A 48 -8.93 1.06 -11.25
CA GLN A 48 -9.61 -0.21 -11.53
C GLN A 48 -8.64 -1.38 -11.76
N LEU A 49 -7.54 -1.39 -11.01
CA LEU A 49 -6.52 -2.44 -11.03
C LEU A 49 -6.92 -3.60 -10.12
N THR A 50 -6.50 -4.79 -10.50
CA THR A 50 -6.80 -6.00 -9.72
C THR A 50 -5.79 -6.21 -8.59
N VAL A 51 -6.25 -6.91 -7.56
CA VAL A 51 -5.41 -7.53 -6.53
C VAL A 51 -5.47 -9.05 -6.71
N THR A 52 -4.33 -9.72 -6.54
CA THR A 52 -4.33 -11.18 -6.45
C THR A 52 -4.89 -11.61 -5.08
N SER A 53 -5.32 -12.86 -4.95
CA SER A 53 -5.78 -13.38 -3.65
C SER A 53 -4.71 -13.24 -2.57
N GLN A 54 -3.44 -13.52 -2.91
CA GLN A 54 -2.34 -13.41 -1.95
C GLN A 54 -2.07 -11.95 -1.52
N GLU A 55 -2.17 -11.00 -2.45
CA GLU A 55 -2.05 -9.58 -2.11
C GLU A 55 -3.20 -9.13 -1.22
N LYS A 56 -4.43 -9.54 -1.55
CA LYS A 56 -5.62 -9.25 -0.74
C LYS A 56 -5.48 -9.78 0.69
N ASP A 57 -5.03 -11.02 0.85
CA ASP A 57 -4.85 -11.63 2.17
C ASP A 57 -3.80 -10.87 3.00
N ALA A 58 -2.67 -10.48 2.38
CA ALA A 58 -1.66 -9.67 3.04
C ALA A 58 -2.18 -8.28 3.44
N MET A 59 -2.92 -7.61 2.56
CA MET A 59 -3.55 -6.32 2.85
C MET A 59 -4.54 -6.43 4.02
N LEU A 60 -5.40 -7.46 4.03
CA LEU A 60 -6.35 -7.69 5.12
C LEU A 60 -5.65 -8.00 6.44
N ALA A 61 -4.58 -8.80 6.42
CA ALA A 61 -3.80 -9.11 7.61
C ALA A 61 -3.22 -7.84 8.26
N VAL A 62 -2.74 -6.88 7.46
CA VAL A 62 -2.30 -5.57 7.96
C VAL A 62 -3.49 -4.76 8.49
N LEU A 63 -4.59 -4.66 7.75
CA LEU A 63 -5.73 -3.82 8.15
C LEU A 63 -6.44 -4.34 9.40
N HIS A 64 -6.39 -5.64 9.70
CA HIS A 64 -6.89 -6.19 10.95
C HIS A 64 -6.16 -5.64 12.20
N THR A 65 -4.93 -5.12 12.06
CA THR A 65 -4.20 -4.52 13.19
C THR A 65 -4.51 -3.03 13.39
N CYS A 66 -5.28 -2.41 12.49
CA CYS A 66 -5.61 -0.99 12.50
C CYS A 66 -7.06 -0.76 12.08
N PRO A 67 -8.03 -1.18 12.92
CA PRO A 67 -9.44 -0.99 12.63
C PRO A 67 -9.76 0.50 12.47
N GLY A 68 -10.49 0.83 11.40
CA GLY A 68 -10.86 2.22 11.09
C GLY A 68 -9.87 2.98 10.22
N GLN A 69 -8.79 2.34 9.75
CA GLN A 69 -7.91 2.94 8.74
C GLN A 69 -8.71 3.38 7.51
N ALA A 70 -8.68 4.68 7.22
CA ALA A 70 -9.31 5.25 6.03
C ALA A 70 -8.37 5.18 4.83
N VAL A 71 -8.95 5.05 3.64
CA VAL A 71 -8.24 5.27 2.38
C VAL A 71 -7.98 6.77 2.25
N PRO A 72 -6.74 7.21 1.97
CA PRO A 72 -6.43 8.62 1.76
C PRO A 72 -7.28 9.21 0.63
N ALA A 73 -7.72 10.46 0.80
CA ALA A 73 -8.44 11.18 -0.24
C ALA A 73 -7.57 11.37 -1.49
N ASP A 74 -8.23 11.37 -2.65
CA ASP A 74 -7.62 11.72 -3.92
C ASP A 74 -7.55 13.25 -4.02
N GLU A 75 -6.37 13.82 -3.74
CA GLU A 75 -6.09 15.27 -3.81
C GLU A 75 -5.55 15.70 -5.18
#